data_AF-A0A098GF95-F1
#
_entry.id   AF-A0A098GF95-F1
#
_cell.length_a   1.000
_cell.length_b   1.000
_cell.length_c   1.000
_cell.angle_alpha   90.00
_cell.angle_beta   90.00
_cell.angle_gamma   90.00
#
_symmetry.space_group_name_H-M   'P 1'
#
loop_
_entity.id
_entity.type
_entity.pdbx_description
1 polymer ?
#
loop_
_entity_poly.entity_id
_entity_poly.type
_entity_poly.pdbx_seq_one_letter_code
_entity_poly.pdbx_strand_id
1 'polypeptide(L)'
;MASNLHDVRRRQFKLKLTMLTKEILELLLKHLDCDSNYRVDYTGSKLVLRESSQHPPSETQKRHVDKLLSKLQEKDVLDYVEGFSNVRVTSDISVITPSKIITAVNPHKLLSLLGVQKEKPDHLNVDEKTWALIPDEIKDRWDRFSGSMQKHIINCVSENLEEKFKQLVTTRVFGESMRSPISFGVPRIPVRLPNPLLAGGVSNELYDLHDILQIRERSPSNPALRRDPITRAYFSLDQVVPDTEALENIKKRAQDEQAPGITPP
;
A
#
# COMPACT_ATOMS: atom_id res chain seq x y z
N MET A 1 13.53 28.14 -15.64
CA MET A 1 14.65 27.21 -15.35
C MET A 1 14.31 26.11 -14.32
N ALA A 2 13.30 26.25 -13.45
CA ALA A 2 12.90 25.22 -12.47
C ALA A 2 12.28 23.94 -13.08
N SER A 3 11.64 24.02 -14.26
CA SER A 3 10.99 22.86 -14.90
C SER A 3 11.97 21.78 -15.38
N ASN A 4 13.17 22.16 -15.83
CA ASN A 4 14.18 21.21 -16.28
C ASN A 4 14.78 20.37 -15.13
N LEU A 5 14.85 20.93 -13.91
CA LEU A 5 15.44 20.23 -12.77
C LEU A 5 14.54 19.09 -12.26
N HIS A 6 13.22 19.32 -12.27
CA HIS A 6 12.22 18.30 -11.91
C HIS A 6 12.22 17.13 -12.91
N ASP A 7 12.32 17.42 -14.21
CA ASP A 7 12.37 16.39 -15.24
C ASP A 7 13.67 15.58 -15.20
N VAL A 8 14.81 16.22 -14.91
CA VAL A 8 16.09 15.51 -14.73
C VAL A 8 16.03 14.57 -13.51
N ARG A 9 15.53 15.04 -12.37
CA ARG A 9 15.35 14.21 -11.17
C ARG A 9 14.38 13.05 -11.40
N ARG A 10 13.27 13.30 -12.09
CA ARG A 10 12.28 12.27 -12.44
C ARG A 10 12.86 11.19 -13.37
N ARG A 11 13.66 11.59 -14.36
CA ARG A 11 14.37 10.66 -15.27
C ARG A 11 15.42 9.84 -14.52
N GLN A 12 16.21 10.47 -13.65
CA GLN A 12 17.21 9.79 -12.82
C GLN A 12 16.55 8.78 -11.87
N PHE A 13 15.45 9.15 -11.22
CA PHE A 13 14.69 8.24 -10.36
C PHE A 13 14.15 7.04 -11.14
N LYS A 14 13.55 7.29 -12.32
CA LYS A 14 13.04 6.22 -13.19
C LYS A 14 14.15 5.26 -13.62
N LEU A 15 15.32 5.78 -13.99
CA LEU A 15 16.48 4.96 -14.35
C LEU A 15 16.92 4.07 -13.16
N LYS A 16 17.10 4.66 -11.98
CA LYS A 16 17.47 3.93 -10.75
C LYS A 16 16.46 2.85 -10.40
N LEU A 17 15.17 3.17 -10.45
CA LEU A 17 14.10 2.22 -10.18
C LEU A 17 14.14 1.04 -11.17
N THR A 18 14.40 1.31 -12.45
CA THR A 18 14.45 0.25 -13.45
C THR A 18 15.68 -0.64 -13.26
N MET A 19 16.85 -0.08 -12.91
CA MET A 19 18.04 -0.85 -12.56
C MET A 19 17.80 -1.75 -11.35
N LEU A 20 17.21 -1.20 -10.28
CA LEU A 20 16.85 -1.97 -9.10
C LEU A 20 15.86 -3.10 -9.42
N THR A 21 14.85 -2.81 -10.26
CA THR A 21 13.89 -3.82 -10.69
C THR A 21 14.57 -4.96 -11.43
N LYS A 22 15.54 -4.64 -12.30
CA LYS A 22 16.34 -5.65 -13.00
C LYS A 22 17.05 -6.58 -12.01
N GLU A 23 17.80 -6.00 -11.07
CA GLU A 23 18.58 -6.76 -10.08
C GLU A 23 17.70 -7.68 -9.23
N ILE A 24 16.52 -7.19 -8.83
CA ILE A 24 15.55 -7.99 -8.06
C ILE A 24 15.03 -9.16 -8.89
N LEU A 25 14.66 -8.93 -10.15
CA LEU A 25 14.19 -10.01 -11.01
C LEU A 25 15.27 -11.07 -11.23
N GLU A 26 16.53 -10.67 -11.43
CA GLU A 26 17.65 -11.60 -11.55
C GLU A 26 17.85 -12.42 -10.26
N LEU A 27 17.75 -11.78 -9.09
CA LEU A 27 17.86 -12.47 -7.80
C LEU A 27 16.70 -13.44 -7.54
N LEU A 28 15.48 -13.07 -7.91
CA LEU A 28 14.31 -13.95 -7.81
C LEU A 28 14.42 -15.16 -8.74
N LEU A 29 14.92 -14.97 -9.97
CA LEU A 29 15.18 -16.09 -10.88
C LEU A 29 16.23 -17.04 -10.34
N LYS A 30 17.29 -16.51 -9.73
CA LYS A 30 18.31 -17.33 -9.07
C LYS A 30 17.74 -18.13 -7.91
N HIS A 31 16.83 -17.55 -7.13
CA HIS A 31 16.14 -18.26 -6.05
C HIS A 31 15.22 -19.38 -6.55
N LEU A 32 14.75 -19.30 -7.80
CA LEU A 32 13.96 -20.34 -8.47
C LEU A 32 14.81 -21.32 -9.30
N ASP A 33 16.14 -21.23 -9.22
CA ASP A 33 17.08 -21.99 -10.07
C ASP A 33 16.77 -21.86 -11.58
N CYS A 34 16.40 -20.64 -11.99
CA CYS A 34 15.99 -20.30 -13.37
C CYS A 34 16.85 -19.20 -14.00
N ASP A 35 17.93 -18.76 -13.34
CA ASP A 35 18.82 -17.67 -13.78
C ASP A 35 19.63 -18.01 -15.03
N SER A 36 19.89 -19.30 -15.30
CA SER A 36 20.49 -19.76 -16.56
C SER A 36 19.47 -19.82 -17.71
N ASN A 37 18.18 -20.00 -17.39
CA ASN A 37 17.10 -20.21 -18.35
C ASN A 37 16.37 -18.94 -18.78
N TYR A 38 16.47 -17.89 -17.97
CA TYR A 38 15.88 -16.59 -18.27
C TYR A 38 16.94 -15.50 -18.25
N ARG A 39 16.71 -14.45 -19.04
CA ARG A 39 17.54 -13.25 -19.07
C ARG A 39 16.68 -12.03 -18.82
N VAL A 40 17.18 -11.11 -18.00
CA VAL A 40 16.54 -9.82 -17.74
C VAL A 40 17.35 -8.74 -18.43
N ASP A 41 16.88 -8.29 -19.58
CA ASP A 41 17.60 -7.36 -20.44
C ASP A 41 16.83 -6.06 -20.66
N TYR A 42 17.55 -5.02 -21.07
CA TYR A 42 16.96 -3.79 -21.57
C TYR A 42 16.79 -3.87 -23.08
N THR A 43 15.55 -3.73 -23.56
CA THR A 43 15.27 -3.54 -24.98
C THR A 43 14.79 -2.10 -25.17
N GLY A 44 15.72 -1.21 -25.55
CA GLY A 44 15.47 0.23 -25.55
C GLY A 44 15.25 0.76 -24.14
N SER A 45 14.07 1.33 -23.87
CA SER A 45 13.67 1.86 -22.55
C SER A 45 12.84 0.88 -21.71
N LYS A 46 12.64 -0.35 -22.20
CA LYS A 46 11.80 -1.36 -21.56
C LYS A 46 12.66 -2.44 -20.92
N LEU A 47 12.27 -2.85 -19.71
CA LEU A 47 12.84 -4.00 -19.04
C LEU A 47 12.09 -5.26 -19.51
N VAL A 48 12.83 -6.26 -19.97
CA VAL A 48 12.28 -7.45 -20.59
C VAL A 48 12.88 -8.70 -19.94
N LEU A 49 12.01 -9.56 -19.43
CA LEU A 49 12.36 -10.91 -19.00
C LEU A 49 12.10 -11.85 -20.18
N ARG A 50 13.13 -12.49 -20.72
CA ARG A 50 13.01 -13.38 -21.88
C ARG A 50 13.59 -14.75 -21.61
N GLU A 51 13.11 -15.74 -22.34
CA GLU A 51 13.71 -17.07 -22.33
C GLU A 51 15.13 -17.04 -22.94
N SER A 52 16.03 -17.82 -22.36
CA SER A 52 17.39 -18.03 -22.85
C SER A 52 17.35 -18.88 -24.10
N SER A 53 17.98 -18.41 -25.18
CA SER A 53 18.13 -19.18 -26.41
C SER A 53 19.13 -20.32 -26.29
N GLN A 54 20.07 -20.23 -25.33
CA GLN A 54 21.10 -21.24 -25.11
C GLN A 54 20.62 -22.34 -24.15
N HIS A 55 19.79 -21.97 -23.16
CA HIS A 55 19.25 -22.88 -22.16
C HIS A 55 17.74 -22.64 -21.98
N PRO A 56 16.89 -23.05 -22.92
CA PRO A 56 15.45 -22.80 -22.82
C PRO A 56 14.87 -23.38 -21.52
N PRO A 57 13.89 -22.70 -20.88
CA PRO A 57 13.27 -23.22 -19.66
C PRO A 57 12.39 -24.43 -19.95
N SER A 58 12.41 -25.40 -19.03
CA SER A 58 11.45 -26.50 -19.02
C SER A 58 10.03 -26.02 -18.65
N GLU A 59 9.01 -26.82 -18.96
CA GLU A 59 7.61 -26.48 -18.64
C GLU A 59 7.36 -26.28 -17.15
N THR A 60 8.06 -27.01 -16.28
CA THR A 60 7.97 -26.81 -14.82
C THR A 60 8.57 -25.47 -14.40
N GLN A 61 9.73 -25.10 -14.95
CA GLN A 61 10.37 -23.80 -14.70
C GLN A 61 9.52 -22.64 -15.22
N LYS A 62 8.90 -22.76 -16.40
CA LYS A 62 7.93 -21.79 -16.92
C LYS A 62 6.79 -21.56 -15.93
N ARG A 63 6.16 -22.64 -15.45
CA ARG A 63 5.08 -22.54 -14.44
C ARG A 63 5.54 -21.87 -13.15
N HIS A 64 6.76 -22.12 -12.69
CA HIS A 64 7.29 -21.47 -11.48
C HIS A 64 7.49 -19.96 -11.68
N VAL A 65 8.08 -19.56 -12.81
CA VAL A 65 8.27 -18.15 -13.15
C VAL A 65 6.94 -17.44 -13.38
N ASP A 66 6.00 -18.04 -14.11
CA ASP A 66 4.66 -17.48 -14.31
C ASP A 66 3.91 -17.33 -12.99
N LYS A 67 4.01 -18.31 -12.08
CA LYS A 67 3.41 -18.22 -10.74
C LYS A 67 4.05 -17.10 -9.91
N LEU A 68 5.36 -16.91 -9.99
CA LEU A 68 6.05 -15.79 -9.33
C LEU A 68 5.55 -14.45 -9.88
N LEU A 69 5.55 -14.28 -11.19
CA LEU A 69 5.12 -13.04 -11.83
C LEU A 69 3.64 -12.74 -11.55
N SER A 70 2.77 -13.77 -11.58
CA SER A 70 1.37 -13.65 -11.21
C SER A 70 1.21 -13.16 -9.76
N LYS A 71 1.98 -13.72 -8.81
CA LYS A 71 1.97 -13.26 -7.42
C LYS A 71 2.47 -11.82 -7.27
N LEU A 72 3.51 -11.44 -8.01
CA LEU A 72 4.02 -10.07 -7.99
C LEU A 72 3.00 -9.08 -8.56
N GLN A 73 2.24 -9.49 -9.58
CA GLN A 73 1.15 -8.72 -10.16
C GLN A 73 -0.07 -8.65 -9.25
N GLU A 74 -0.49 -9.76 -8.64
CA GLU A 74 -1.57 -9.81 -7.63
C GLU A 74 -1.28 -8.89 -6.44
N LYS A 75 -0.01 -8.82 -6.02
CA LYS A 75 0.44 -7.92 -4.97
C LYS A 75 0.68 -6.49 -5.46
N ASP A 76 0.50 -6.20 -6.75
CA ASP A 76 0.70 -4.89 -7.36
C ASP A 76 2.14 -4.37 -7.14
N VAL A 77 3.12 -5.29 -7.22
CA VAL A 77 4.56 -4.95 -7.20
C VAL A 77 5.01 -4.53 -8.59
N LEU A 78 4.58 -5.26 -9.63
CA LEU A 78 4.88 -4.97 -11.02
C LEU A 78 3.74 -5.42 -11.93
N ASP A 79 3.67 -4.81 -13.11
CA ASP A 79 2.82 -5.27 -14.22
C ASP A 79 3.70 -5.68 -15.39
N TYR A 80 3.26 -6.70 -16.11
CA TYR A 80 3.92 -7.14 -17.34
C TYR A 80 2.90 -7.50 -18.42
N VAL A 81 3.37 -7.48 -19.65
CA VAL A 81 2.64 -8.01 -20.80
C VAL A 81 3.46 -9.10 -21.46
N GLU A 82 2.77 -10.12 -21.96
CA GLU A 82 3.41 -11.13 -22.78
C GLU A 82 3.75 -10.56 -24.16
N GLY A 83 4.87 -10.98 -24.70
CA GLY A 83 5.33 -10.55 -26.00
C GLY A 83 6.47 -11.41 -26.49
N PHE A 84 7.07 -10.98 -27.59
CA PHE A 84 8.18 -11.69 -28.20
C PHE A 84 9.36 -10.74 -28.38
N SER A 85 10.56 -11.26 -28.12
CA SER A 85 11.81 -10.52 -28.26
C SER A 85 12.65 -11.13 -29.36
N ASN A 86 13.16 -10.29 -30.26
CA ASN A 86 14.06 -10.75 -31.30
C ASN A 86 15.50 -10.74 -30.78
N VAL A 87 16.10 -11.92 -30.65
CA VAL A 87 17.44 -12.14 -30.07
C VAL A 87 18.41 -12.48 -31.19
N ARG A 88 19.42 -11.65 -31.39
CA ARG A 88 20.49 -11.90 -32.36
C ARG A 88 21.44 -12.96 -31.77
N VAL A 89 21.49 -14.14 -32.38
CA VAL A 89 22.32 -15.28 -31.93
C VAL A 89 23.68 -15.28 -32.65
N THR A 90 23.69 -14.88 -33.93
CA THR A 90 24.91 -14.64 -34.73
C THR A 90 24.75 -13.36 -35.55
N SER A 91 25.77 -12.94 -36.32
CA SER A 91 25.68 -11.80 -37.23
C SER A 91 24.43 -11.84 -38.11
N ASP A 92 24.01 -13.03 -38.54
CA ASP A 92 22.97 -13.19 -39.58
C ASP A 92 21.71 -13.92 -39.09
N ILE A 93 21.73 -14.47 -37.87
CA ILE A 93 20.60 -15.25 -37.32
C ILE A 93 20.00 -14.52 -36.12
N SER A 94 18.71 -14.21 -36.23
CA SER A 94 17.89 -13.68 -35.15
C SER A 94 16.75 -14.65 -34.81
N VAL A 95 16.61 -14.99 -33.54
CA VAL A 95 15.60 -15.91 -33.03
C VAL A 95 14.57 -15.14 -32.22
N ILE A 96 13.30 -15.41 -32.48
CA ILE A 96 12.19 -14.84 -31.71
C ILE A 96 11.98 -15.71 -30.47
N THR A 97 12.15 -15.13 -29.28
CA THR A 97 11.91 -15.83 -28.01
C THR A 97 10.72 -15.25 -27.27
N PRO A 98 9.94 -16.09 -26.54
CA PRO A 98 8.92 -15.61 -25.63
C PRO A 98 9.52 -14.67 -24.57
N SER A 99 8.77 -13.63 -24.23
CA SER A 99 9.22 -12.62 -23.28
C SER A 99 8.05 -12.00 -22.51
N LYS A 100 8.37 -11.50 -21.31
CA LYS A 100 7.50 -10.75 -20.43
C LYS A 100 8.09 -9.34 -20.33
N ILE A 101 7.37 -8.37 -20.87
CA ILE A 101 7.79 -6.97 -20.90
C ILE A 101 7.24 -6.30 -19.65
N ILE A 102 8.11 -5.82 -18.77
CA ILE A 102 7.69 -5.11 -17.56
C ILE A 102 7.21 -3.71 -17.98
N THR A 103 5.94 -3.41 -17.65
CA THR A 103 5.25 -2.18 -18.07
C THR A 103 5.13 -1.17 -16.94
N ALA A 104 4.96 -1.63 -15.71
CA ALA A 104 4.90 -0.79 -14.52
C ALA A 104 5.55 -1.49 -13.34
N VAL A 105 6.04 -0.68 -12.39
CA VAL A 105 6.66 -1.12 -11.14
C VAL A 105 6.20 -0.19 -10.04
N ASN A 106 5.73 -0.76 -8.93
CA ASN A 106 5.42 -0.03 -7.71
C ASN A 106 6.70 0.06 -6.85
N PRO A 107 7.37 1.23 -6.80
CA PRO A 107 8.65 1.36 -6.11
C PRO A 107 8.56 1.05 -4.62
N HIS A 108 7.45 1.40 -3.97
CA HIS A 108 7.30 1.21 -2.52
C HIS A 108 7.18 -0.25 -2.14
N LYS A 109 6.40 -1.02 -2.92
CA LYS A 109 6.24 -2.47 -2.70
C LYS A 109 7.46 -3.27 -3.16
N LEU A 110 8.16 -2.79 -4.18
CA LEU A 110 9.43 -3.36 -4.60
C LEU A 110 10.49 -3.24 -3.49
N LEU A 111 10.58 -2.06 -2.85
CA LEU A 111 11.48 -1.84 -1.72
C LEU A 111 11.08 -2.66 -0.49
N SER A 112 9.78 -2.84 -0.23
CA SER A 112 9.33 -3.69 0.88
C SER A 112 9.68 -5.17 0.69
N LEU A 113 9.69 -5.68 -0.55
CA LEU A 113 10.16 -7.05 -0.85
C LEU A 113 11.64 -7.24 -0.50
N LEU A 114 12.45 -6.20 -0.60
CA LEU A 114 13.86 -6.24 -0.26
C LEU A 114 14.14 -6.17 1.24
N GLY A 115 13.10 -6.10 2.08
CA GLY A 115 13.27 -5.89 3.51
C GLY A 115 13.91 -4.54 3.85
N VAL A 116 13.93 -3.60 2.90
CA VAL A 116 14.28 -2.20 3.18
C VAL A 116 13.17 -1.68 4.07
N GLN A 117 13.43 -1.63 5.38
CA GLN A 117 12.50 -1.06 6.33
C GLN A 117 12.18 0.36 5.87
N LYS A 118 10.90 0.72 5.94
CA LYS A 118 10.46 2.07 5.62
C LYS A 118 11.02 3.02 6.65
N GLU A 119 12.21 3.53 6.36
CA GLU A 119 12.82 4.61 7.10
C GLU A 119 11.77 5.73 7.21
N LYS A 120 11.61 6.20 8.44
CA LYS A 120 10.74 7.32 8.75
C LYS A 120 11.13 8.49 7.84
N PRO A 121 10.20 9.09 7.08
CA PRO A 121 10.52 10.26 6.28
C PRO A 121 11.20 11.36 7.13
N ASP A 122 12.38 11.84 6.70
CA ASP A 122 13.24 12.77 7.46
C ASP A 122 12.53 14.04 7.96
N HIS A 123 11.47 14.44 7.28
CA HIS A 123 10.68 15.64 7.58
C HIS A 123 9.57 15.41 8.63
N LEU A 124 9.38 14.18 9.11
CA LEU A 124 8.38 13.86 10.12
C LEU A 124 8.91 14.06 11.54
N ASN A 125 8.27 14.94 12.29
CA ASN A 125 8.60 15.17 13.70
C ASN A 125 7.91 14.13 14.62
N VAL A 126 8.24 12.84 14.47
CA VAL A 126 7.44 11.71 15.04
C VAL A 126 8.18 10.73 15.96
N ASP A 127 9.39 10.95 16.47
CA ASP A 127 10.14 9.86 17.18
C ASP A 127 10.20 8.49 16.42
N GLU A 128 11.04 7.55 16.82
CA GLU A 128 11.15 6.26 16.10
C GLU A 128 10.21 5.20 16.68
N LYS A 129 9.92 5.31 17.97
CA LYS A 129 9.08 4.36 18.71
C LYS A 129 7.62 4.47 18.27
N THR A 130 7.10 5.68 18.14
CA THR A 130 5.75 5.93 17.62
C THR A 130 5.63 5.50 16.17
N TRP A 131 6.63 5.80 15.32
CA TRP A 131 6.63 5.37 13.93
C TRP A 131 6.61 3.85 13.79
N ALA A 132 7.36 3.12 14.63
CA ALA A 132 7.37 1.67 14.62
C ALA A 132 6.00 1.06 14.90
N LEU A 133 5.19 1.69 15.76
CA LEU A 133 3.85 1.23 16.14
C LEU A 133 2.78 1.46 15.06
N ILE A 134 3.01 2.31 14.05
CA ILE A 134 2.05 2.52 12.97
C ILE A 134 1.99 1.27 12.09
N PRO A 135 0.79 0.70 11.84
CA PRO A 135 0.61 -0.44 10.92
C PRO A 135 1.17 -0.19 9.52
N ASP A 136 1.72 -1.22 8.89
CA ASP A 136 2.37 -1.12 7.58
C ASP A 136 1.36 -0.70 6.49
N GLU A 137 0.10 -1.08 6.59
CA GLU A 137 -0.94 -0.69 5.63
C GLU A 137 -1.19 0.83 5.61
N ILE A 138 -0.91 1.50 6.73
CA ILE A 138 -0.98 2.95 6.87
C ILE A 138 0.33 3.58 6.37
N LYS A 139 1.49 3.02 6.75
CA LYS A 139 2.81 3.47 6.24
C LYS A 139 2.91 3.39 4.72
N ASP A 140 2.28 2.38 4.12
CA ASP A 140 2.17 2.17 2.67
C ASP A 140 1.50 3.31 1.91
N ARG A 141 0.68 4.11 2.60
CA ARG A 141 -0.14 5.16 2.00
C ARG A 141 0.06 6.50 2.70
N TRP A 142 1.16 6.63 3.44
CA TRP A 142 1.41 7.77 4.33
C TRP A 142 1.35 9.12 3.60
N ASP A 143 1.93 9.17 2.41
CA ASP A 143 1.99 10.33 1.51
C ASP A 143 0.62 10.73 0.94
N ARG A 144 -0.37 9.82 0.99
CA ARG A 144 -1.73 10.07 0.49
C ARG A 144 -2.64 10.69 1.54
N PHE A 145 -2.25 10.71 2.81
CA PHE A 145 -3.04 11.33 3.86
C PHE A 145 -2.78 12.82 3.96
N SER A 146 -3.81 13.59 4.31
CA SER A 146 -3.65 15.00 4.66
C SER A 146 -2.79 15.16 5.92
N GLY A 147 -2.13 16.31 6.08
CA GLY A 147 -1.30 16.56 7.25
C GLY A 147 -2.07 16.51 8.58
N SER A 148 -3.37 16.87 8.58
CA SER A 148 -4.25 16.70 9.74
C SER A 148 -4.50 15.22 10.05
N MET A 149 -4.70 14.39 9.03
CA MET A 149 -4.92 12.96 9.18
C MET A 149 -3.65 12.26 9.67
N GLN A 150 -2.47 12.63 9.17
CA GLN A 150 -1.18 12.13 9.64
C GLN A 150 -0.99 12.41 11.15
N LYS A 151 -1.25 13.64 11.60
CA LYS A 151 -1.21 14.01 13.03
C LYS A 151 -2.19 13.20 13.87
N HIS A 152 -3.40 12.97 13.36
CA HIS A 152 -4.41 12.17 14.03
C HIS A 152 -3.99 10.72 14.22
N ILE A 153 -3.43 10.08 13.18
CA ILE A 153 -2.88 8.72 13.26
C ILE A 153 -1.82 8.64 14.35
N ILE A 154 -0.88 9.60 14.38
CA ILE A 154 0.17 9.67 15.38
C ILE A 154 -0.45 9.73 16.79
N ASN A 155 -1.41 10.61 17.01
CA ASN A 155 -2.08 10.75 18.31
C ASN A 155 -2.78 9.44 18.74
N CYS A 156 -3.50 8.78 17.84
CA CYS A 156 -4.16 7.51 18.13
C CYS A 156 -3.15 6.40 18.51
N VAL A 157 -1.99 6.36 17.84
CA VAL A 157 -0.98 5.32 18.04
C VAL A 157 -0.12 5.57 19.28
N SER A 158 0.30 6.81 19.52
CA SER A 158 1.09 7.19 20.71
C SER A 158 0.37 6.90 22.02
N GLU A 159 -0.96 6.88 22.02
CA GLU A 159 -1.77 6.62 23.21
C GLU A 159 -1.95 5.12 23.53
N ASN A 160 -1.35 4.22 22.74
CA ASN A 160 -1.39 2.76 22.90
C ASN A 160 -2.81 2.21 23.13
N LEU A 161 -3.72 2.73 22.32
CA LEU A 161 -5.15 2.46 22.40
C LEU A 161 -5.51 0.97 22.23
N GLU A 162 -4.68 0.20 21.54
CA GLU A 162 -4.94 -1.23 21.27
C GLU A 162 -4.97 -2.08 22.55
N GLU A 163 -4.10 -1.84 23.53
CA GLU A 163 -4.12 -2.57 24.80
C GLU A 163 -5.33 -2.18 25.66
N LYS A 164 -5.69 -0.89 25.67
CA LYS A 164 -6.88 -0.39 26.38
C LYS A 164 -8.17 -0.94 25.77
N PHE A 165 -8.24 -1.05 24.44
CA PHE A 165 -9.45 -1.51 23.75
C PHE A 165 -9.64 -3.03 23.75
N LYS A 166 -8.57 -3.83 23.80
CA LYS A 166 -8.70 -5.29 23.98
C LYS A 166 -9.44 -5.66 25.27
N GLN A 167 -9.39 -4.80 26.29
CA GLN A 167 -10.11 -4.99 27.55
C GLN A 167 -11.60 -4.56 27.47
N LEU A 168 -11.96 -3.71 26.51
CA LEU A 168 -13.27 -3.07 26.38
C LEU A 168 -14.24 -3.79 25.42
N VAL A 169 -13.90 -5.00 24.94
CA VAL A 169 -14.68 -5.80 23.97
C VAL A 169 -15.92 -6.45 24.60
N THR A 170 -16.73 -5.69 25.34
CA THR A 170 -18.12 -6.07 25.61
C THR A 170 -19.06 -5.07 24.96
N THR A 171 -19.87 -5.61 24.05
CA THR A 171 -20.85 -4.94 23.17
C THR A 171 -21.95 -4.14 23.88
N ARG A 172 -21.89 -3.96 25.21
CA ARG A 172 -22.89 -3.21 25.99
C ARG A 172 -22.51 -1.74 26.23
N VAL A 173 -21.23 -1.38 26.15
CA VAL A 173 -20.72 -0.11 26.70
C VAL A 173 -20.83 1.08 25.73
N PHE A 174 -20.53 0.88 24.44
CA PHE A 174 -20.33 2.01 23.53
C PHE A 174 -21.59 2.48 22.78
N GLY A 175 -22.73 1.83 22.95
CA GLY A 175 -23.94 2.10 22.15
C GLY A 175 -23.75 1.81 20.65
N GLU A 176 -24.80 1.95 19.85
CA GLU A 176 -24.73 1.73 18.39
C GLU A 176 -24.04 2.87 17.64
N SER A 177 -24.05 4.09 18.20
CA SER A 177 -23.57 5.31 17.54
C SER A 177 -22.04 5.48 17.48
N MET A 178 -21.27 4.65 18.20
CA MET A 178 -19.80 4.73 18.29
C MET A 178 -19.10 3.58 17.57
N ARG A 179 -19.81 2.91 16.64
CA ARG A 179 -19.30 1.74 15.93
C ARG A 179 -19.05 2.04 14.46
N SER A 180 -17.97 1.48 13.94
CA SER A 180 -17.78 1.38 12.50
C SER A 180 -18.90 0.53 11.89
N PRO A 181 -19.60 1.01 10.85
CA PRO A 181 -20.63 0.22 10.18
C PRO A 181 -20.05 -0.94 9.35
N ILE A 182 -18.72 -1.00 9.19
CA ILE A 182 -18.02 -2.07 8.44
C ILE A 182 -17.67 -3.23 9.37
N SER A 183 -16.93 -2.94 10.45
CA SER A 183 -16.45 -3.96 11.40
C SER A 183 -17.37 -4.16 12.60
N PHE A 184 -18.37 -3.30 12.79
CA PHE A 184 -19.24 -3.25 13.98
C PHE A 184 -18.48 -3.10 15.31
N GLY A 185 -17.21 -2.71 15.26
CA GLY A 185 -16.34 -2.47 16.40
C GLY A 185 -16.19 -0.99 16.73
N VAL A 186 -15.65 -0.69 17.91
CA VAL A 186 -15.19 0.66 18.25
C VAL A 186 -13.94 0.97 17.42
N PRO A 187 -13.93 2.07 16.66
CA PRO A 187 -12.80 2.39 15.78
C PRO A 187 -11.56 2.77 16.60
N ARG A 188 -10.41 2.21 16.22
CA ARG A 188 -9.10 2.49 16.82
C ARG A 188 -8.55 3.82 16.34
N ILE A 189 -8.71 4.09 15.04
CA ILE A 189 -8.39 5.37 14.42
C ILE A 189 -9.70 5.90 13.85
N PRO A 190 -10.48 6.67 14.63
CA PRO A 190 -11.79 7.16 14.22
C PRO A 190 -11.67 8.19 13.10
N VAL A 191 -12.41 7.97 12.01
CA VAL A 191 -12.44 8.84 10.84
C VAL A 191 -13.85 8.98 10.28
N ARG A 192 -14.05 10.02 9.48
CA ARG A 192 -15.24 10.24 8.67
C ARG A 192 -14.86 10.37 7.20
N LEU A 193 -15.81 10.08 6.32
CA LEU A 193 -15.63 10.19 4.88
C LEU A 193 -16.23 11.51 4.37
N PRO A 194 -15.70 12.08 3.27
CA PRO A 194 -16.30 13.25 2.66
C PRO A 194 -17.69 12.91 2.11
N ASN A 195 -18.67 13.76 2.35
CA ASN A 195 -20.02 13.62 1.83
C ASN A 195 -20.52 14.96 1.28
N PRO A 196 -20.55 15.15 -0.05
CA PRO A 196 -20.98 16.41 -0.67
C PRO A 196 -22.48 16.67 -0.53
N LEU A 197 -23.27 15.68 -0.10
CA LEU A 197 -24.71 15.80 0.07
C LEU A 197 -25.10 16.42 1.42
N LEU A 198 -24.15 16.55 2.36
CA LEU A 198 -24.37 17.12 3.68
C LEU A 198 -23.82 18.54 3.75
N ALA A 199 -24.50 19.43 4.49
CA ALA A 199 -24.10 20.82 4.65
C ALA A 199 -22.69 20.99 5.25
N GLY A 200 -22.25 20.03 6.05
CA GLY A 200 -20.89 19.98 6.62
C GLY A 200 -19.84 19.31 5.73
N GLY A 201 -20.21 18.79 4.55
CA GLY A 201 -19.29 18.13 3.62
C GLY A 201 -18.70 16.80 4.10
N VAL A 202 -19.16 16.26 5.23
CA VAL A 202 -18.60 15.08 5.92
C VAL A 202 -19.72 14.15 6.36
N SER A 203 -19.49 12.84 6.30
CA SER A 203 -20.43 11.78 6.68
C SER A 203 -20.79 11.82 8.16
N ASN A 204 -22.03 11.46 8.49
CA ASN A 204 -22.47 11.31 9.89
C ASN A 204 -21.97 9.99 10.49
N GLU A 205 -21.52 9.08 9.66
CA GLU A 205 -21.04 7.77 10.02
C GLU A 205 -19.58 7.82 10.43
N LEU A 206 -19.29 7.11 11.52
CA LEU A 206 -17.96 6.96 12.09
C LEU A 206 -17.35 5.66 11.56
N TYR A 207 -16.11 5.71 11.09
CA TYR A 207 -15.39 4.55 10.56
C TYR A 207 -14.06 4.34 11.28
N ASP A 208 -13.53 3.12 11.21
CA ASP A 208 -12.12 2.86 11.51
C ASP A 208 -11.30 3.08 10.23
N LEU A 209 -10.20 3.83 10.33
CA LEU A 209 -9.26 4.00 9.22
C LEU A 209 -8.83 2.66 8.61
N HIS A 210 -8.61 1.63 9.42
CA HIS A 210 -8.21 0.32 8.93
C HIS A 210 -9.28 -0.29 7.99
N ASP A 211 -10.55 -0.18 8.36
CA ASP A 211 -11.66 -0.62 7.53
C ASP A 211 -11.72 0.17 6.22
N ILE A 212 -11.51 1.49 6.30
CA ILE A 212 -11.45 2.37 5.13
C ILE A 212 -10.31 1.96 4.19
N LEU A 213 -9.16 1.57 4.72
CA LEU A 213 -8.02 1.15 3.91
C LEU A 213 -8.25 -0.18 3.19
N GLN A 214 -9.08 -1.07 3.75
CA GLN A 214 -9.50 -2.33 3.12
C GLN A 214 -10.48 -2.14 1.96
N ILE A 215 -11.18 -0.99 1.87
CA ILE A 215 -12.04 -0.69 0.73
C ILE A 215 -11.19 -0.67 -0.55
N ARG A 216 -11.48 -1.59 -1.47
CA ARG A 216 -10.69 -1.81 -2.68
C ARG A 216 -10.56 -0.54 -3.52
N GLU A 217 -9.33 -0.11 -3.77
CA GLU A 217 -9.02 0.85 -4.84
C GLU A 217 -9.35 0.18 -6.18
N ARG A 218 -10.25 0.76 -6.99
CA ARG A 218 -10.52 0.22 -8.33
C ARG A 218 -9.32 0.38 -9.27
N SER A 219 -8.39 1.27 -8.96
CA SER A 219 -7.17 1.48 -9.72
C SER A 219 -6.08 2.15 -8.85
N PRO A 220 -4.87 1.57 -8.74
CA PRO A 220 -3.75 2.22 -8.05
C PRO A 220 -3.31 3.53 -8.71
N SER A 221 -3.55 3.68 -10.02
CA SER A 221 -3.24 4.89 -10.79
C SER A 221 -4.31 5.98 -10.69
N ASN A 222 -5.47 5.69 -10.08
CA ASN A 222 -6.52 6.66 -9.80
C ASN A 222 -7.08 6.49 -8.37
N PRO A 223 -6.43 7.11 -7.36
CA PRO A 223 -6.77 6.93 -5.94
C PRO A 223 -8.15 7.47 -5.53
N ALA A 224 -8.84 8.22 -6.40
CA ALA A 224 -10.19 8.74 -6.15
C ALA A 224 -11.32 7.70 -6.39
N LEU A 225 -10.99 6.47 -6.78
CA LEU A 225 -11.99 5.46 -7.11
C LEU A 225 -12.45 4.59 -5.92
N ARG A 226 -12.10 4.96 -4.68
CA ARG A 226 -12.72 4.35 -3.49
C ARG A 226 -14.13 4.87 -3.34
N ARG A 227 -15.06 4.01 -2.94
CA ARG A 227 -16.46 4.38 -2.70
C ARG A 227 -16.79 4.20 -1.24
N ASP A 228 -17.43 5.20 -0.67
CA ASP A 228 -18.05 5.11 0.64
C ASP A 228 -19.04 3.92 0.65
N PRO A 229 -18.98 3.02 1.65
CA PRO A 229 -19.86 1.86 1.70
C PRO A 229 -21.35 2.21 1.79
N ILE A 230 -21.67 3.32 2.43
CA ILE A 230 -23.03 3.77 2.74
C ILE A 230 -23.50 4.75 1.68
N THR A 231 -22.77 5.85 1.49
CA THR A 231 -23.22 6.94 0.61
C THR A 231 -22.92 6.65 -0.87
N ARG A 232 -22.05 5.67 -1.16
CA ARG A 232 -21.53 5.33 -2.50
C ARG A 232 -20.78 6.48 -3.19
N ALA A 233 -20.55 7.60 -2.50
CA ALA A 233 -19.76 8.71 -2.98
C ALA A 233 -18.30 8.29 -3.17
N TYR A 234 -17.65 8.88 -4.16
CA TYR A 234 -16.22 8.67 -4.38
C TYR A 234 -15.39 9.53 -3.43
N PHE A 235 -14.29 8.98 -2.93
CA PHE A 235 -13.35 9.71 -2.10
C PHE A 235 -11.91 9.24 -2.33
N SER A 236 -10.97 10.10 -1.97
CA SER A 236 -9.53 9.80 -1.88
C SER A 236 -9.04 9.91 -0.44
N LEU A 237 -7.87 9.33 -0.14
CA LEU A 237 -7.35 9.27 1.24
C LEU A 237 -6.96 10.64 1.82
N ASP A 238 -6.68 11.62 0.98
CA ASP A 238 -6.41 13.01 1.37
C ASP A 238 -7.68 13.73 1.84
N GLN A 239 -8.86 13.24 1.41
CA GLN A 239 -10.16 13.76 1.79
C GLN A 239 -10.75 13.07 3.03
N VAL A 240 -10.10 12.02 3.54
CA VAL A 240 -10.53 11.35 4.78
C VAL A 240 -10.34 12.34 5.94
N VAL A 241 -11.40 12.52 6.72
CA VAL A 241 -11.45 13.52 7.78
C VAL A 241 -11.19 12.86 9.13
N PRO A 242 -10.18 13.30 9.90
CA PRO A 242 -9.96 12.78 11.24
C PRO A 242 -11.12 13.17 12.17
N ASP A 243 -11.62 12.22 12.96
CA ASP A 243 -12.65 12.50 13.96
C ASP A 243 -12.03 12.55 15.35
N THR A 244 -11.47 13.72 15.69
CA THR A 244 -10.86 13.98 17.00
C THR A 244 -11.89 14.00 18.13
N GLU A 245 -13.14 14.37 17.84
CA GLU A 245 -14.21 14.40 18.85
C GLU A 245 -14.63 12.98 19.23
N ALA A 246 -14.83 12.10 18.25
CA ALA A 246 -15.07 10.69 18.51
C ALA A 246 -13.92 10.06 19.28
N LEU A 247 -12.66 10.39 18.95
CA LEU A 247 -11.50 9.93 19.69
C LEU A 247 -11.57 10.33 21.18
N GLU A 248 -11.84 11.60 21.49
CA GLU A 248 -11.98 12.09 22.87
C GLU A 248 -13.18 11.45 23.59
N ASN A 249 -14.30 11.25 22.90
CA ASN A 249 -15.48 10.58 23.47
C ASN A 249 -15.20 9.10 23.79
N ILE A 250 -14.46 8.42 22.91
CA ILE A 250 -13.99 7.05 23.16
C ILE A 250 -13.05 7.03 24.37
N LYS A 251 -12.14 8.00 24.50
CA LYS A 251 -11.22 8.11 25.65
C LYS A 251 -11.98 8.31 26.97
N LYS A 252 -12.92 9.25 27.01
CA LYS A 252 -13.72 9.55 28.21
C LYS A 252 -14.44 8.29 28.71
N ARG A 253 -15.13 7.58 27.82
CA ARG A 253 -15.82 6.34 28.18
C ARG A 253 -14.86 5.24 28.65
N ALA A 254 -13.70 5.12 28.03
CA ALA A 254 -12.68 4.17 28.48
C ALA A 254 -12.10 4.51 29.86
N GLN A 255 -12.03 5.79 30.24
CA GLN A 255 -11.56 6.25 31.54
C GLN A 255 -12.64 6.11 32.62
N ASP A 256 -13.89 6.43 32.31
CA ASP A 256 -15.03 6.30 33.23
C ASP A 256 -15.20 4.85 33.72
N GLU A 257 -14.83 3.86 32.92
CA GLU A 257 -14.89 2.44 33.30
C GLU A 257 -13.66 1.94 34.06
N GLN A 258 -12.51 2.62 33.97
CA GLN A 258 -11.32 2.30 34.77
C GLN A 258 -11.35 2.93 36.17
N ALA A 259 -12.31 3.82 36.45
CA ALA A 259 -12.54 4.37 37.78
C ALA A 259 -13.21 3.30 38.69
N PRO A 260 -12.63 2.98 39.87
CA PRO A 260 -13.20 1.98 40.75
C PRO A 260 -14.46 2.51 41.43
N GLY A 261 -15.61 1.95 41.04
CA GLY A 261 -16.81 1.87 41.87
C GLY A 261 -17.77 3.05 41.83
N ILE A 262 -18.83 2.93 41.04
CA ILE A 262 -20.19 3.27 41.48
C ILE A 262 -21.13 2.19 40.92
N THR A 263 -21.59 1.29 41.79
CA THR A 263 -22.73 0.40 41.54
C THR A 263 -23.97 1.28 41.27
N PRO A 264 -24.74 1.06 40.19
CA PRO A 264 -26.00 1.78 40.03
C PRO A 264 -27.04 1.25 41.05
N PRO A 265 -27.97 2.10 41.51
CA PRO A 265 -29.08 1.70 42.38
C PRO A 265 -30.06 0.74 41.70
#